data_AF-A0A7L0G6U6-F1
#
_entry.id   AF-A0A7L0G6U6-F1
#
_cell.length_a   1.000
_cell.length_b   1.000
_cell.length_c   1.000
_cell.angle_alpha   90.00
_cell.angle_beta   90.00
_cell.angle_gamma   90.00
#
_symmetry.space_group_name_H-M   'P 1'
#
loop_
_entity.id
_entity.type
_entity.pdbx_description
1 polymer ?
#
loop_
_entity_poly.entity_id
_entity_poly.type
_entity_poly.pdbx_seq_one_letter_code
_entity_poly.pdbx_strand_id
1 'polypeptide(L)'
;AGAETVKRAVELDLASRFQESLVCYQEGIDLLLQVVKATKDDAKKHRYRQKISELLFLSDGKYHKQIRIEENATGFGYEKLFQEYLTEIVSEVWVEDPYVRHVHQLYNFLRFCEMLVKGPCKVKTIHLLTSYDEGSGRSQQISGLEEIQQSLRNYGVTLNIAFSPSIHDREIRFNNGWMIKIGRGLDYFKKPQGRFSIGYCDFDLRPCHETTVDVFHTKHTKKM
;
A
#
# COMPACT_ATOMS: atom_id res chain seq x y z
N ALA A 1 9.48 29.35 -9.97
CA ALA A 1 9.55 29.65 -8.51
C ALA A 1 8.82 28.58 -7.69
N GLY A 2 7.66 28.82 -7.05
CA GLY A 2 7.08 27.84 -6.08
C GLY A 2 6.89 26.40 -6.59
N ALA A 3 6.33 26.23 -7.80
CA ALA A 3 6.15 24.90 -8.39
C ALA A 3 7.48 24.19 -8.74
N GLU A 4 8.51 24.96 -9.05
CA GLU A 4 9.84 24.48 -9.43
C GLU A 4 10.64 24.05 -8.19
N THR A 5 10.50 24.79 -7.09
CA THR A 5 11.04 24.42 -5.77
C THR A 5 10.42 23.13 -5.25
N VAL A 6 9.09 22.97 -5.41
CA VAL A 6 8.40 21.71 -5.08
C VAL A 6 8.88 20.55 -5.96
N LYS A 7 9.08 20.77 -7.26
CA LYS A 7 9.62 19.73 -8.16
C LYS A 7 11.00 19.28 -7.71
N ARG A 8 11.89 20.21 -7.35
CA ARG A 8 13.20 19.92 -6.78
C ARG A 8 13.10 19.17 -5.45
N ALA A 9 12.12 19.49 -4.62
CA ALA A 9 11.87 18.75 -3.38
C ALA A 9 11.57 17.27 -3.65
N VAL A 10 10.75 16.97 -4.66
CA VAL A 10 10.43 15.60 -5.09
C VAL A 10 11.68 14.88 -5.61
N GLU A 11 12.49 15.54 -6.44
CA GLU A 11 13.74 14.97 -6.97
C GLU A 11 14.73 14.62 -5.84
N LEU A 12 14.85 15.49 -4.83
CA LEU A 12 15.69 15.24 -3.65
C LEU A 12 15.15 14.10 -2.78
N ASP A 13 13.82 13.95 -2.67
CA ASP A 13 13.19 12.86 -1.93
C ASP A 13 13.44 11.50 -2.60
N LEU A 14 13.34 11.47 -3.93
CA LEU A 14 13.69 10.30 -4.76
C LEU A 14 15.19 9.94 -4.64
N ALA A 15 16.06 10.95 -4.53
CA ALA A 15 17.50 10.77 -4.34
C ALA A 15 17.92 10.48 -2.89
N SER A 16 16.97 10.23 -2.00
CA SER A 16 17.19 9.96 -0.58
C SER A 16 17.80 11.11 0.25
N ARG A 17 17.71 12.36 -0.23
CA ARG A 17 18.25 13.58 0.43
C ARG A 17 17.16 14.31 1.22
N PHE A 18 16.69 13.70 2.29
CA PHE A 18 15.45 14.10 2.99
C PHE A 18 15.49 15.46 3.66
N GLN A 19 16.61 15.82 4.30
CA GLN A 19 16.73 17.12 4.96
C GLN A 19 16.65 18.25 3.93
N GLU A 20 17.27 18.07 2.77
CA GLU A 20 17.25 19.06 1.69
C GLU A 20 15.90 19.10 0.97
N SER A 21 15.29 17.93 0.76
CA SER A 21 13.94 17.80 0.25
C SER A 21 12.93 18.54 1.14
N LEU A 22 13.02 18.37 2.46
CA LEU A 22 12.16 19.04 3.43
C LEU A 22 12.27 20.57 3.35
N VAL A 23 13.49 21.10 3.29
CA VAL A 23 13.73 22.54 3.11
C VAL A 23 13.09 23.04 1.80
N CYS A 24 13.27 22.31 0.71
CA CYS A 24 12.64 22.66 -0.57
C CYS A 24 11.11 22.59 -0.53
N TYR A 25 10.52 21.63 0.20
CA TYR A 25 9.07 21.57 0.41
C TYR A 25 8.57 22.78 1.20
N GLN A 26 9.24 23.15 2.29
CA GLN A 26 8.87 24.32 3.11
C GLN A 26 8.95 25.61 2.30
N GLU A 27 10.06 25.85 1.59
CA GLU A 27 10.23 27.01 0.72
C GLU A 27 9.18 27.05 -0.41
N GLY A 28 8.89 25.91 -1.02
CA GLY A 28 7.87 25.77 -2.05
C GLY A 28 6.46 26.10 -1.55
N ILE A 29 6.12 25.64 -0.34
CA ILE A 29 4.85 25.93 0.33
C ILE A 29 4.73 27.42 0.63
N ASP A 30 5.76 28.06 1.17
CA ASP A 30 5.76 29.48 1.48
C ASP A 30 5.53 30.34 0.25
N LEU A 31 6.19 30.02 -0.86
CA LEU A 31 5.98 30.69 -2.15
C LEU A 31 4.54 30.50 -2.66
N LEU A 32 3.98 29.30 -2.53
CA LEU A 32 2.59 29.03 -2.93
C LEU A 32 1.58 29.77 -2.04
N LEU A 33 1.83 29.89 -0.73
CA LEU A 33 1.01 30.68 0.19
C LEU A 33 1.00 32.16 -0.18
N GLN A 34 2.13 32.72 -0.62
CA GLN A 34 2.20 34.09 -1.15
C GLN A 34 1.34 34.25 -2.42
N VAL A 35 1.40 33.29 -3.34
CA VAL A 35 0.56 33.29 -4.56
C VAL A 35 -0.93 33.23 -4.21
N VAL A 36 -1.32 32.41 -3.22
CA VAL A 36 -2.71 32.33 -2.73
C VAL A 36 -3.19 33.67 -2.16
N LYS A 37 -2.34 34.41 -1.45
CA LYS A 37 -2.67 35.74 -0.92
C LYS A 37 -2.88 36.76 -2.05
N ALA A 38 -2.11 36.67 -3.12
CA ALA A 38 -2.20 37.57 -4.27
C ALA A 38 -3.31 37.20 -5.28
N THR A 39 -3.82 35.97 -5.26
CA THR A 39 -4.83 35.48 -6.21
C THR A 39 -6.23 35.97 -5.84
N LYS A 40 -6.90 36.64 -6.78
CA LYS A 40 -8.29 37.13 -6.64
C LYS A 40 -9.37 36.14 -7.08
N ASP A 41 -9.00 35.16 -7.90
CA ASP A 41 -9.89 34.11 -8.42
C ASP A 41 -10.11 33.02 -7.37
N ASP A 42 -11.34 32.87 -6.89
CA ASP A 42 -11.68 31.95 -5.81
C ASP A 42 -11.53 30.47 -6.20
N ALA A 43 -11.78 30.10 -7.46
CA ALA A 43 -11.61 28.73 -7.94
C ALA A 43 -10.13 28.33 -7.97
N LYS A 44 -9.26 29.23 -8.44
CA LYS A 44 -7.79 29.03 -8.40
C LYS A 44 -7.27 29.01 -6.97
N LYS A 45 -7.78 29.90 -6.11
CA LYS A 45 -7.42 29.96 -4.69
C LYS A 45 -7.77 28.66 -3.97
N HIS A 46 -8.94 28.07 -4.25
CA HIS A 46 -9.33 26.76 -3.72
C HIS A 46 -8.37 25.65 -4.16
N ARG A 47 -8.04 25.60 -5.47
CA ARG A 47 -7.11 24.62 -6.03
C ARG A 47 -5.71 24.72 -5.41
N TYR A 48 -5.19 25.94 -5.24
CA TYR A 48 -3.90 26.14 -4.59
C TYR A 48 -3.92 25.74 -3.11
N ARG A 49 -5.01 26.02 -2.39
CA ARG A 49 -5.16 25.59 -0.98
C ARG A 49 -5.18 24.07 -0.84
N GLN A 50 -5.87 23.34 -1.72
CA GLN A 50 -5.83 21.88 -1.74
C GLN A 50 -4.40 21.36 -1.94
N LYS A 51 -3.69 21.92 -2.94
CA LYS A 51 -2.31 21.52 -3.24
C LYS A 51 -1.32 21.88 -2.12
N ILE A 52 -1.49 23.04 -1.49
CA ILE A 52 -0.70 23.43 -0.31
C ILE A 52 -0.99 22.50 0.87
N SER A 53 -2.24 22.11 1.09
CA SER A 53 -2.60 21.14 2.14
C SER A 53 -1.88 19.81 1.92
N GLU A 54 -1.90 19.29 0.69
CA GLU A 54 -1.19 18.07 0.30
C GLU A 54 0.33 18.18 0.54
N LEU A 55 0.93 19.32 0.15
CA LEU A 55 2.35 19.60 0.39
C LEU A 55 2.69 19.79 1.86
N LEU A 56 1.81 20.37 2.67
CA LEU A 56 1.96 20.50 4.11
C LEU A 56 2.02 19.12 4.78
N PHE A 57 1.14 18.19 4.38
CA PHE A 57 1.18 16.80 4.85
C PHE A 57 2.49 16.10 4.48
N LEU A 58 3.00 16.34 3.26
CA LEU A 58 4.33 15.89 2.84
C LEU A 58 5.43 16.50 3.73
N SER A 59 5.42 17.83 3.93
CA SER A 59 6.45 18.53 4.70
C SER A 59 6.44 18.21 6.20
N ASP A 60 5.28 17.93 6.80
CA ASP A 60 5.15 17.69 8.24
C ASP A 60 5.58 16.27 8.63
N GLY A 61 6.18 15.52 7.69
CA GLY A 61 6.46 14.13 7.98
C GLY A 61 5.15 13.38 8.20
N LYS A 62 4.06 13.61 7.42
CA LYS A 62 2.81 12.81 7.49
C LYS A 62 2.16 12.63 6.11
N TYR A 63 2.84 12.01 5.12
CA TYR A 63 2.12 11.56 3.93
C TYR A 63 1.09 10.51 4.35
N HIS A 64 -0.18 10.90 4.27
CA HIS A 64 -1.33 10.06 4.54
C HIS A 64 -2.32 10.22 3.39
N LYS A 65 -2.49 9.17 2.61
CA LYS A 65 -3.49 9.08 1.54
C LYS A 65 -4.50 8.02 1.95
N GLN A 66 -5.75 8.42 2.12
CA GLN A 66 -6.84 7.50 2.36
C GLN A 66 -7.59 7.25 1.05
N ILE A 67 -7.77 5.98 0.69
CA ILE A 67 -8.59 5.52 -0.41
C ILE A 67 -9.81 4.83 0.20
N ARG A 68 -11.01 5.24 -0.20
CA ARG A 68 -12.25 4.56 0.20
C ARG A 68 -12.69 3.64 -0.93
N ILE A 69 -12.84 2.36 -0.61
CA ILE A 69 -13.42 1.36 -1.49
C ILE A 69 -14.88 1.25 -1.08
N GLU A 70 -15.77 1.79 -1.90
CA GLU A 70 -17.21 1.75 -1.67
C GLU A 70 -17.76 0.32 -1.84
N GLU A 71 -18.91 0.04 -1.23
CA GLU A 71 -19.58 -1.25 -1.34
C GLU A 71 -19.88 -1.61 -2.80
N ASN A 72 -19.49 -2.82 -3.23
CA ASN A 72 -19.58 -3.32 -4.62
C ASN A 72 -18.69 -2.60 -5.64
N ALA A 73 -17.78 -1.72 -5.22
CA ALA A 73 -16.84 -1.09 -6.15
C ALA A 73 -15.93 -2.12 -6.84
N THR A 74 -15.44 -1.77 -8.03
CA THR A 74 -14.52 -2.59 -8.85
C THR A 74 -13.28 -1.76 -9.22
N GLY A 75 -12.28 -2.41 -9.80
CA GLY A 75 -11.02 -1.77 -10.21
C GLY A 75 -10.03 -1.57 -9.07
N PHE A 76 -10.06 -2.48 -8.09
CA PHE A 76 -9.18 -2.49 -6.91
C PHE A 76 -8.44 -3.83 -6.78
N GLY A 77 -8.06 -4.45 -7.89
CA GLY A 77 -7.09 -5.55 -7.87
C GLY A 77 -5.77 -5.08 -7.25
N TYR A 78 -4.99 -6.03 -6.70
CA TYR A 78 -3.76 -5.67 -5.98
C TYR A 78 -2.77 -4.90 -6.85
N GLU A 79 -2.57 -5.32 -8.10
CA GLU A 79 -1.66 -4.62 -9.02
C GLU A 79 -2.04 -3.13 -9.11
N LYS A 80 -3.32 -2.83 -9.30
CA LYS A 80 -3.80 -1.45 -9.38
C LYS A 80 -3.71 -0.69 -8.06
N LEU A 81 -3.93 -1.37 -6.92
CA LEU A 81 -3.87 -0.76 -5.60
C LEU A 81 -2.43 -0.43 -5.16
N PHE A 82 -1.47 -1.30 -5.48
CA PHE A 82 -0.10 -1.22 -4.98
C PHE A 82 0.93 -0.70 -5.98
N GLN A 83 0.66 -0.67 -7.29
CA GLN A 83 1.62 -0.28 -8.34
C GLN A 83 2.35 1.05 -8.07
N GLU A 84 1.67 2.04 -7.49
CA GLU A 84 2.25 3.36 -7.22
C GLU A 84 3.38 3.31 -6.16
N TYR A 85 3.37 2.28 -5.31
CA TYR A 85 4.26 2.14 -4.16
C TYR A 85 5.35 1.08 -4.38
N LEU A 86 5.25 0.31 -5.48
CA LEU A 86 6.17 -0.76 -5.85
C LEU A 86 7.18 -0.27 -6.89
N THR A 87 8.36 0.11 -6.42
CA THR A 87 9.48 0.56 -7.27
C THR A 87 10.61 -0.47 -7.28
N GLU A 88 11.58 -0.32 -8.19
CA GLU A 88 12.71 -1.26 -8.34
C GLU A 88 13.55 -1.45 -7.08
N ILE A 89 13.54 -0.45 -6.18
CA ILE A 89 14.27 -0.47 -4.91
C ILE A 89 13.62 -1.35 -3.84
N VAL A 90 12.37 -1.77 -4.04
CA VAL A 90 11.69 -2.66 -3.08
C VAL A 90 12.30 -4.04 -3.18
N SER A 91 12.91 -4.48 -2.08
CA SER A 91 13.56 -5.79 -1.98
C SER A 91 13.01 -6.64 -0.83
N GLU A 92 12.30 -6.02 0.12
CA GLU A 92 11.79 -6.71 1.31
C GLU A 92 10.41 -6.17 1.69
N VAL A 93 9.50 -7.09 2.00
CA VAL A 93 8.08 -6.82 2.27
C VAL A 93 7.65 -7.50 3.57
N TRP A 94 6.91 -6.80 4.41
CA TRP A 94 6.24 -7.37 5.59
C TRP A 94 4.74 -7.27 5.41
N VAL A 95 4.03 -8.35 5.72
CA VAL A 95 2.58 -8.46 5.67
C VAL A 95 2.11 -8.98 7.02
N GLU A 96 1.41 -8.14 7.76
CA GLU A 96 0.67 -8.50 8.96
C GLU A 96 -0.80 -8.57 8.60
N ASP A 97 -1.36 -9.78 8.59
CA ASP A 97 -2.78 -9.99 8.31
C ASP A 97 -3.29 -11.21 9.12
N PRO A 98 -4.16 -11.02 10.12
CA PRO A 98 -4.67 -12.12 10.95
C PRO A 98 -5.50 -13.13 10.16
N TYR A 99 -6.01 -12.78 8.99
CA TYR A 99 -7.04 -13.54 8.29
C TYR A 99 -6.50 -14.28 7.08
N VAL A 100 -5.22 -14.69 7.05
CA VAL A 100 -4.71 -15.60 6.02
C VAL A 100 -4.93 -17.06 6.46
N ARG A 101 -6.19 -17.51 6.49
CA ARG A 101 -6.58 -18.82 7.08
C ARG A 101 -7.24 -19.76 6.09
N HIS A 102 -8.29 -19.30 5.41
CA HIS A 102 -9.10 -20.09 4.50
C HIS A 102 -8.55 -20.09 3.07
N VAL A 103 -8.98 -21.06 2.25
CA VAL A 103 -8.52 -21.25 0.86
C VAL A 103 -8.54 -19.95 0.02
N HIS A 104 -9.64 -19.19 0.06
CA HIS A 104 -9.74 -17.94 -0.71
C HIS A 104 -8.76 -16.87 -0.21
N GLN A 105 -8.45 -16.86 1.09
CA GLN A 105 -7.48 -15.96 1.71
C GLN A 105 -6.04 -16.35 1.36
N LEU A 106 -5.75 -17.66 1.30
CA LEU A 106 -4.48 -18.17 0.76
C LEU A 106 -4.28 -17.74 -0.69
N TYR A 107 -5.31 -17.85 -1.52
CA TYR A 107 -5.27 -17.36 -2.90
C TYR A 107 -5.15 -15.83 -2.99
N ASN A 108 -5.75 -15.07 -2.07
CA ASN A 108 -5.53 -13.63 -1.96
C ASN A 108 -4.05 -13.33 -1.69
N PHE A 109 -3.44 -14.01 -0.72
CA PHE A 109 -2.02 -13.86 -0.44
C PHE A 109 -1.13 -14.30 -1.61
N LEU A 110 -1.47 -15.39 -2.29
CA LEU A 110 -0.75 -15.85 -3.48
C LEU A 110 -0.77 -14.79 -4.59
N ARG A 111 -1.93 -14.22 -4.93
CA ARG A 111 -2.03 -13.14 -5.93
C ARG A 111 -1.22 -11.90 -5.55
N PHE A 112 -1.19 -11.57 -4.26
CA PHE A 112 -0.33 -10.50 -3.76
C PHE A 112 1.15 -10.82 -4.00
N CYS A 113 1.58 -12.06 -3.75
CA CYS A 113 2.96 -12.49 -4.05
C CYS A 113 3.26 -12.50 -5.56
N GLU A 114 2.33 -12.94 -6.40
CA GLU A 114 2.48 -12.93 -7.86
C GLU A 114 2.72 -11.51 -8.39
N MET A 115 1.99 -10.53 -7.86
CA MET A 115 2.22 -9.11 -8.18
C MET A 115 3.63 -8.66 -7.81
N LEU A 116 4.13 -9.04 -6.62
CA LEU A 116 5.48 -8.68 -6.19
C LEU A 116 6.58 -9.33 -7.04
N VAL A 117 6.35 -10.54 -7.54
CA VAL A 117 7.29 -11.27 -8.41
C VAL A 117 7.27 -10.73 -9.84
N LYS A 118 6.08 -10.39 -10.37
CA LYS A 118 5.87 -9.88 -11.73
C LYS A 118 6.26 -8.40 -11.88
N GLY A 119 6.07 -7.62 -10.82
CA GLY A 119 6.23 -6.16 -10.85
C GLY A 119 7.67 -5.70 -11.10
N PRO A 120 7.90 -4.38 -11.21
CA PRO A 120 9.25 -3.83 -11.42
C PRO A 120 10.16 -4.02 -10.19
N CYS A 121 9.60 -4.37 -9.03
CA CYS A 121 10.33 -4.58 -7.79
C CYS A 121 11.18 -5.85 -7.80
N LYS A 122 12.32 -5.80 -7.12
CA LYS A 122 13.27 -6.92 -7.00
C LYS A 122 13.15 -7.58 -5.64
N VAL A 123 11.92 -7.93 -5.23
CA VAL A 123 11.64 -8.53 -3.94
C VAL A 123 12.43 -9.84 -3.77
N LYS A 124 13.13 -9.96 -2.66
CA LYS A 124 13.91 -11.15 -2.26
C LYS A 124 13.35 -11.81 -1.02
N THR A 125 12.70 -11.05 -0.15
CA THR A 125 12.19 -11.57 1.11
C THR A 125 10.80 -11.01 1.40
N ILE A 126 9.89 -11.91 1.76
CA ILE A 126 8.53 -11.60 2.21
C ILE A 126 8.39 -12.18 3.61
N HIS A 127 7.92 -11.38 4.56
CA HIS A 127 7.59 -11.81 5.91
C HIS A 127 6.08 -11.76 6.09
N LEU A 128 5.46 -12.91 6.34
CA LEU A 128 4.06 -13.02 6.66
C LEU A 128 3.90 -13.29 8.16
N LEU A 129 3.20 -12.40 8.85
CA LEU A 129 2.70 -12.61 10.20
C LEU A 129 1.17 -12.78 10.13
N THR A 130 0.70 -13.99 10.46
CA THR A 130 -0.73 -14.32 10.46
C THR A 130 -1.12 -14.97 11.79
N SER A 131 -2.39 -15.29 11.96
CA SER A 131 -2.88 -16.03 13.13
C SER A 131 -3.41 -17.38 12.69
N TYR A 132 -3.37 -18.36 13.60
CA TYR A 132 -3.87 -19.69 13.30
C TYR A 132 -5.38 -19.69 13.08
N ASP A 133 -5.84 -20.57 12.20
CA ASP A 133 -7.22 -21.04 12.25
C ASP A 133 -7.48 -21.72 13.61
N GLU A 134 -8.60 -21.36 14.23
CA GLU A 134 -9.05 -21.88 15.53
C GLU A 134 -9.95 -23.12 15.39
N GLY A 135 -10.36 -23.47 14.16
CA GLY A 135 -11.18 -24.63 13.86
C GLY A 135 -10.38 -25.77 13.24
N SER A 136 -11.02 -26.53 12.36
CA SER A 136 -10.40 -27.65 11.65
C SER A 136 -9.52 -27.23 10.46
N GLY A 137 -9.46 -25.93 10.14
CA GLY A 137 -8.77 -25.40 8.96
C GLY A 137 -7.27 -25.26 9.13
N ARG A 138 -6.71 -25.45 10.32
CA ARG A 138 -5.29 -25.20 10.62
C ARG A 138 -4.35 -25.99 9.71
N SER A 139 -4.59 -27.29 9.52
CA SER A 139 -3.73 -28.11 8.66
C SER A 139 -3.75 -27.64 7.20
N GLN A 140 -4.91 -27.19 6.71
CA GLN A 140 -5.05 -26.64 5.35
C GLN A 140 -4.33 -25.29 5.22
N GLN A 141 -4.43 -24.43 6.24
CA GLN A 141 -3.70 -23.16 6.29
C GLN A 141 -2.19 -23.38 6.21
N ILE A 142 -1.64 -24.26 7.06
CA ILE A 142 -0.20 -24.54 7.13
C ILE A 142 0.29 -25.13 5.81
N SER A 143 -0.35 -26.20 5.32
CA SER A 143 0.02 -26.85 4.06
C SER A 143 -0.02 -25.87 2.88
N GLY A 144 -1.07 -25.05 2.79
CA GLY A 144 -1.19 -24.08 1.70
C GLY A 144 -0.13 -22.97 1.76
N LEU A 145 0.23 -22.49 2.96
CA LEU A 145 1.30 -21.51 3.11
C LEU A 145 2.69 -22.11 2.82
N GLU A 146 2.92 -23.37 3.20
CA GLU A 146 4.16 -24.11 2.87
C GLU A 146 4.30 -24.33 1.36
N GLU A 147 3.21 -24.65 0.65
CA GLU A 147 3.19 -24.75 -0.82
C GLU A 147 3.54 -23.41 -1.47
N ILE A 148 2.95 -22.31 -1.00
CA ILE A 148 3.28 -20.95 -1.49
C ILE A 148 4.75 -20.63 -1.22
N GLN A 149 5.25 -20.94 -0.01
CA GLN A 149 6.64 -20.74 0.37
C GLN A 149 7.60 -21.48 -0.56
N GLN A 150 7.32 -22.75 -0.85
CA GLN A 150 8.16 -23.56 -1.73
C GLN A 150 8.08 -23.10 -3.19
N SER A 151 6.90 -22.66 -3.66
CA SER A 151 6.73 -22.08 -4.99
C SER A 151 7.55 -20.81 -5.16
N LEU A 152 7.51 -19.89 -4.19
CA LEU A 152 8.27 -18.63 -4.21
C LEU A 152 9.79 -18.84 -4.23
N ARG A 153 10.29 -19.89 -3.57
CA ARG A 153 11.72 -20.25 -3.62
C ARG A 153 12.20 -20.52 -5.04
N ASN A 154 11.36 -21.09 -5.90
CA ASN A 154 11.71 -21.34 -7.31
C ASN A 154 11.91 -20.04 -8.11
N TYR A 155 11.33 -18.93 -7.64
CA TYR A 155 11.52 -17.59 -8.19
C TYR A 155 12.62 -16.80 -7.46
N GLY A 156 13.38 -17.45 -6.57
CA GLY A 156 14.43 -16.80 -5.78
C GLY A 156 13.92 -15.85 -4.71
N VAL A 157 12.68 -16.04 -4.25
CA VAL A 157 12.04 -15.27 -3.18
C VAL A 157 11.92 -16.14 -1.93
N THR A 158 12.39 -15.64 -0.81
CA THR A 158 12.24 -16.29 0.51
C THR A 158 10.98 -15.77 1.19
N LEU A 159 10.06 -16.67 1.51
CA LEU A 159 8.89 -16.36 2.34
C LEU A 159 9.14 -16.87 3.77
N ASN A 160 9.15 -15.96 4.74
CA ASN A 160 9.21 -16.27 6.17
C ASN A 160 7.79 -16.17 6.75
N ILE A 161 7.33 -17.21 7.43
CA ILE A 161 5.97 -17.26 8.00
C ILE A 161 6.09 -17.35 9.51
N ALA A 162 5.41 -16.46 10.21
CA ALA A 162 5.26 -16.47 11.65
C ALA A 162 3.77 -16.45 12.01
N PHE A 163 3.45 -17.09 13.13
CA PHE A 163 2.08 -17.15 13.65
C PHE A 163 2.02 -16.48 15.03
N SER A 164 1.04 -15.60 15.22
CA SER A 164 0.75 -15.00 16.52
C SER A 164 -0.76 -14.92 16.76
N PRO A 165 -1.26 -15.33 17.95
CA PRO A 165 -2.68 -15.28 18.26
C PRO A 165 -3.18 -13.87 18.62
N SER A 166 -2.27 -12.95 18.95
CA SER A 166 -2.61 -11.62 19.49
C SER A 166 -2.49 -10.49 18.48
N ILE A 167 -2.38 -10.80 17.18
CA ILE A 167 -2.32 -9.78 16.14
C ILE A 167 -3.72 -9.38 15.69
N HIS A 168 -3.93 -8.09 15.56
CA HIS A 168 -5.17 -7.49 15.08
C HIS A 168 -4.92 -6.49 13.94
N ASP A 169 -3.69 -6.01 13.82
CA ASP A 169 -3.29 -5.05 12.83
C ASP A 169 -3.26 -5.68 11.44
N ARG A 170 -3.70 -4.91 10.45
CA ARG A 170 -3.70 -5.26 9.03
C ARG A 170 -2.79 -4.26 8.34
N GLU A 171 -1.52 -4.63 8.19
CA GLU A 171 -0.46 -3.71 7.78
C GLU A 171 0.47 -4.38 6.77
N ILE A 172 0.76 -3.67 5.69
CA ILE A 172 1.73 -4.07 4.68
C ILE A 172 2.82 -3.01 4.69
N ARG A 173 4.08 -3.42 4.82
CA ARG A 173 5.24 -2.53 4.80
C ARG A 173 6.20 -2.92 3.69
N PHE A 174 6.73 -1.90 3.04
CA PHE A 174 7.79 -2.04 2.06
C PHE A 174 9.07 -1.38 2.60
N ASN A 175 10.24 -1.97 2.31
CA ASN A 175 11.51 -1.45 2.79
C ASN A 175 11.94 -0.10 2.16
N ASN A 176 11.23 0.35 1.12
CA ASN A 176 11.39 1.72 0.58
C ASN A 176 10.67 2.79 1.43
N GLY A 177 9.96 2.37 2.48
CA GLY A 177 9.37 3.22 3.49
C GLY A 177 7.85 3.34 3.42
N TRP A 178 7.21 2.85 2.37
CA TRP A 178 5.74 2.83 2.29
C TRP A 178 5.13 1.82 3.27
N MET A 179 4.01 2.20 3.86
CA MET A 179 3.21 1.38 4.76
C MET A 179 1.73 1.54 4.40
N ILE A 180 0.98 0.46 4.32
CA ILE A 180 -0.40 0.44 3.85
C ILE A 180 -1.22 -0.35 4.85
N LYS A 181 -2.24 0.30 5.43
CA LYS A 181 -3.21 -0.34 6.32
C LYS A 181 -4.53 -0.51 5.59
N ILE A 182 -5.06 -1.72 5.56
CA ILE A 182 -6.32 -2.01 4.88
C ILE A 182 -7.32 -2.48 5.92
N GLY A 183 -8.48 -1.84 5.96
CA GLY A 183 -9.52 -2.11 6.96
C GLY A 183 -9.95 -3.57 7.00
N ARG A 184 -9.84 -4.34 5.91
CA ARG A 184 -10.14 -5.78 5.84
C ARG A 184 -8.92 -6.66 5.55
N GLY A 185 -7.71 -6.10 5.57
CA GLY A 185 -6.50 -6.79 5.12
C GLY A 185 -6.57 -7.11 3.62
N LEU A 186 -6.06 -8.27 3.22
CA LEU A 186 -6.12 -8.77 1.85
C LEU A 186 -7.52 -9.34 1.50
N ASP A 187 -8.46 -9.45 2.44
CA ASP A 187 -9.77 -10.11 2.23
C ASP A 187 -10.93 -9.12 2.02
N TYR A 188 -10.75 -8.13 1.14
CA TYR A 188 -11.79 -7.16 0.78
C TYR A 188 -12.59 -7.53 -0.47
N PHE A 189 -12.29 -8.64 -1.15
CA PHE A 189 -13.05 -9.07 -2.33
C PHE A 189 -14.29 -9.86 -1.98
N LYS A 190 -15.37 -9.66 -2.73
CA LYS A 190 -16.57 -10.50 -2.60
C LYS A 190 -16.39 -11.83 -3.30
N LYS A 191 -17.20 -12.80 -2.87
CA LYS A 191 -17.38 -14.06 -3.60
C LYS A 191 -17.92 -13.76 -5.02
N PRO A 192 -17.44 -14.46 -6.05
CA PRO A 192 -17.96 -14.30 -7.40
C PRO A 192 -19.42 -14.75 -7.48
N GLN A 193 -20.20 -14.18 -8.41
CA GLN A 193 -21.62 -14.50 -8.59
C GLN A 193 -21.84 -15.95 -9.07
N GLY A 194 -20.86 -16.52 -9.78
CA GLY A 194 -20.91 -17.89 -10.26
C GLY A 194 -19.52 -18.42 -10.63
N ARG A 195 -19.46 -19.69 -11.05
CA ARG A 195 -18.20 -20.36 -11.43
C ARG A 195 -17.53 -19.76 -12.68
N PHE A 196 -18.33 -19.17 -13.57
CA PHE A 196 -17.88 -18.60 -14.85
C PHE A 196 -18.35 -17.15 -15.02
N SER A 197 -18.41 -16.39 -13.92
CA SER A 197 -18.77 -14.97 -13.97
C SER A 197 -17.56 -14.12 -14.35
N ILE A 198 -17.81 -13.00 -15.04
CA ILE A 198 -16.79 -11.96 -15.23
C ILE A 198 -16.25 -11.50 -13.87
N GLY A 199 -14.93 -11.31 -13.82
CA GLY A 199 -14.20 -11.03 -12.58
C GLY A 199 -13.84 -12.25 -11.76
N TYR A 200 -14.01 -13.49 -12.25
CA TYR A 200 -13.56 -14.70 -11.54
C TYR A 200 -12.02 -14.77 -11.40
N CYS A 201 -11.30 -14.55 -12.50
CA CYS A 201 -9.83 -14.58 -12.52
C CYS A 201 -9.22 -13.18 -12.36
N ASP A 202 -9.80 -12.18 -13.03
CA ASP A 202 -9.36 -10.80 -12.98
C ASP A 202 -10.06 -10.05 -11.83
N PHE A 203 -9.28 -9.68 -10.81
CA PHE A 203 -9.81 -9.05 -9.60
C PHE A 203 -10.06 -7.54 -9.77
N ASP A 204 -9.60 -6.92 -10.86
CA ASP A 204 -10.04 -5.57 -11.20
C ASP A 204 -11.52 -5.55 -11.62
N LEU A 205 -12.08 -6.67 -12.06
CA LEU A 205 -13.51 -6.80 -12.38
C LEU A 205 -14.33 -7.39 -11.23
N ARG A 206 -13.71 -7.69 -10.08
CA ARG A 206 -14.39 -8.30 -8.93
C ARG A 206 -15.00 -7.23 -8.01
N PRO A 207 -16.29 -7.35 -7.63
CA PRO A 207 -16.87 -6.47 -6.63
C PRO A 207 -16.18 -6.60 -5.26
N CYS A 208 -15.95 -5.48 -4.61
CA CYS A 208 -15.33 -5.40 -3.29
C CYS A 208 -16.38 -5.20 -2.18
N HIS A 209 -16.01 -5.58 -0.96
CA HIS A 209 -16.64 -5.11 0.27
C HIS A 209 -16.17 -3.69 0.57
N GLU A 210 -17.04 -2.92 1.22
CA GLU A 210 -16.68 -1.60 1.74
C GLU A 210 -15.45 -1.70 2.68
N THR A 211 -14.43 -0.88 2.40
CA THR A 211 -13.24 -0.78 3.25
C THR A 211 -12.46 0.51 3.01
N THR A 212 -11.55 0.83 3.94
CA THR A 212 -10.60 1.94 3.80
C THR A 212 -9.20 1.39 3.60
N VAL A 213 -8.42 2.07 2.76
CA VAL A 213 -6.99 1.83 2.57
C VAL A 213 -6.26 3.11 2.95
N ASP A 214 -5.48 3.04 4.01
CA ASP A 214 -4.69 4.15 4.53
C ASP A 214 -3.23 3.93 4.19
N VAL A 215 -2.67 4.83 3.38
CA VAL A 215 -1.30 4.76 2.89
C VAL A 215 -0.45 5.79 3.63
N PHE A 216 0.66 5.32 4.18
CA PHE A 216 1.63 6.05 4.97
C PHE A 216 3.03 5.89 4.40
N HIS A 217 3.94 6.78 4.78
CA HIS A 217 5.35 6.64 4.46
C HIS A 217 6.20 6.85 5.73
N THR A 218 7.21 6.04 5.99
CA THR A 218 7.95 5.98 7.28
C THR A 218 8.92 7.13 7.52
N LYS A 219 9.30 7.88 6.49
CA LYS A 219 9.89 9.23 6.68
C LYS A 219 8.88 10.21 7.33
N HIS A 220 7.62 9.78 7.41
CA HIS A 220 6.45 10.53 7.78
C HIS A 220 5.61 9.84 8.89
N THR A 221 6.23 9.00 9.70
CA THR A 221 5.65 8.53 10.96
C THR A 221 6.71 8.72 12.04
N LYS A 222 6.39 9.46 13.11
CA LYS A 222 7.26 9.51 14.29
C LYS A 222 7.58 8.07 14.68
N LYS A 223 8.86 7.72 14.77
CA LYS A 223 9.29 6.53 15.52
C LYS A 223 8.58 6.63 16.88
N MET A 224 7.68 5.69 17.15
CA MET A 224 7.31 5.40 18.53
C MET A 224 8.45 4.66 19.20
#